data_AF-A0A0M3I9F9-F1
#
_entry.id   AF-A0A0M3I9F9-F1
#
_cell.length_a   1.000
_cell.length_b   1.000
_cell.length_c   1.000
_cell.angle_alpha   90.00
_cell.angle_beta   90.00
_cell.angle_gamma   90.00
#
_symmetry.space_group_name_H-M   'P 1'
#
loop_
_entity.id
_entity.type
_entity.pdbx_description
1 polymer ?
#
loop_
_entity_poly.entity_id
_entity_poly.type
_entity_poly.pdbx_seq_one_letter_code
_entity_poly.pdbx_strand_id
1 'polypeptide(L)'
;MIIQACYQLAGLALVFASAIVSGAITGVILKLKIWNQVRDKELYADGDYFEVPEDFDFTTRIISKIDHIELAEHTTLTSKDNH
;
A
#
# COMPACT_ATOMS: atom_id res chain seq x y z
N MET A 1 10.90 40.46 17.37
CA MET A 1 10.13 39.67 16.40
C MET A 1 11.02 38.73 15.58
N ILE A 2 12.06 39.22 14.89
CA ILE A 2 12.98 38.38 14.08
C ILE A 2 13.75 37.33 14.90
N ILE A 3 14.23 37.69 16.09
CA ILE A 3 14.99 36.76 16.95
C ILE A 3 14.20 35.49 17.31
N GLN A 4 12.89 35.62 17.54
CA GLN A 4 11.99 34.50 17.87
C GLN A 4 11.81 33.56 16.67
N ALA A 5 11.66 34.13 15.47
CA ALA A 5 11.59 33.35 14.23
C ALA A 5 12.90 32.58 13.97
N CYS A 6 14.06 33.18 14.27
CA CYS A 6 15.35 32.50 14.17
C CYS A 6 15.45 31.30 15.14
N TYR A 7 15.00 31.44 16.39
CA TYR A 7 14.98 30.32 17.34
C TYR A 7 14.01 29.22 16.93
N GLN A 8 12.84 29.56 16.37
CA GLN A 8 11.89 28.58 15.83
C GLN A 8 12.50 27.81 14.65
N LEU A 9 13.18 28.49 13.74
CA LEU A 9 13.85 27.86 12.60
C LEU A 9 15.00 26.96 13.06
N ALA A 10 15.81 27.41 14.03
CA ALA A 10 16.87 26.60 14.61
C ALA A 10 16.32 25.34 15.32
N GLY A 11 15.21 25.48 16.05
CA GLY A 11 14.51 24.35 16.68
C GLY A 11 13.98 23.35 15.64
N LEU A 12 13.38 23.84 14.56
CA LEU A 12 12.91 23.00 13.45
C LEU A 12 14.06 22.23 12.80
N ALA A 13 15.18 22.91 12.52
CA ALA A 13 16.37 22.31 11.94
C ALA A 13 16.95 21.23 12.85
N LEU A 14 16.98 21.47 14.16
CA LEU A 14 17.43 20.50 15.15
C LEU A 14 16.51 19.27 15.21
N VAL A 15 15.20 19.47 15.18
CA VAL A 15 14.22 18.38 15.16
C VAL A 15 14.41 17.53 13.90
N PHE A 16 14.53 18.15 12.72
CA PHE A 16 14.79 17.42 11.48
C PHE A 16 16.10 16.63 11.54
N ALA A 17 17.18 17.23 12.01
CA ALA A 17 18.45 16.54 12.16
C ALA A 17 18.33 15.34 13.11
N SER A 18 17.70 15.53 14.27
CA SER A 18 17.49 14.46 15.24
C SER A 18 16.58 13.34 14.72
N ALA A 19 15.55 13.68 13.95
CA ALA A 19 14.62 12.71 13.35
C ALA A 19 15.30 11.86 12.28
N ILE A 20 16.13 12.48 11.42
CA ILE A 20 16.90 11.75 10.41
C ILE A 20 17.90 10.81 11.07
N VAL A 21 18.65 11.29 12.07
CA VAL A 21 19.66 10.48 12.75
C VAL A 21 19.02 9.31 13.50
N SER A 22 17.98 9.56 14.31
CA SER A 22 17.29 8.51 15.06
C SER A 22 16.55 7.52 14.15
N GLY A 23 15.94 8.00 13.06
CA GLY A 23 15.32 7.15 12.03
C GLY A 23 16.34 6.29 11.30
N ALA A 24 17.51 6.82 10.94
CA ALA A 24 18.58 6.06 10.30
C ALA A 24 19.14 4.98 11.24
N ILE A 25 19.38 5.31 12.51
CA ILE A 25 19.83 4.35 13.52
C ILE A 25 18.79 3.23 13.69
N THR A 26 17.51 3.59 13.84
CA THR A 26 16.42 2.61 13.98
C THR A 26 16.30 1.75 12.73
N GLY A 27 16.43 2.33 11.54
CA GLY A 27 16.42 1.59 10.27
C GLY A 27 17.57 0.59 10.16
N VAL A 28 18.78 0.95 10.59
CA VAL A 28 19.94 0.04 10.64
C VAL A 28 19.73 -1.08 11.65
N ILE A 29 19.18 -0.77 12.84
CA ILE A 29 18.82 -1.77 13.85
C ILE A 29 17.77 -2.75 13.32
N LEU A 30 16.74 -2.24 12.64
CA LEU A 30 15.73 -3.08 12.00
C LEU A 30 16.36 -3.92 10.88
N LYS A 31 17.30 -3.39 10.10
CA LYS A 31 17.99 -4.16 9.05
C LYS A 31 18.84 -5.32 9.58
N LEU A 32 19.23 -5.32 10.86
CA LEU A 32 20.03 -6.39 11.48
C LEU A 32 19.28 -7.75 11.60
N LYS A 33 18.03 -7.88 11.13
CA LYS A 33 17.29 -9.16 11.02
C LYS A 33 17.19 -9.99 12.32
N ILE A 34 17.37 -9.33 13.47
CA ILE A 34 17.22 -9.98 14.79
C ILE A 34 15.73 -10.23 15.10
N TRP A 35 14.83 -9.47 14.48
CA TRP A 35 13.38 -9.67 14.54
C TRP A 35 12.86 -10.43 13.32
N ASN A 36 11.75 -11.17 13.50
CA ASN A 36 11.03 -11.93 12.46
C ASN A 36 10.37 -11.01 11.42
N GLN A 37 11.19 -10.30 10.64
CA GLN A 37 10.76 -9.36 9.62
C GLN A 37 10.28 -10.09 8.37
N VAL A 38 9.17 -9.57 7.81
CA VAL A 38 8.65 -9.94 6.48
C VAL A 38 9.76 -9.95 5.47
N ARG A 39 9.83 -11.03 4.70
CA ARG A 39 10.78 -11.15 3.60
C ARG A 39 10.36 -10.16 2.51
N ASP A 40 11.31 -9.45 1.91
CA ASP A 40 11.05 -8.42 0.88
C ASP A 40 10.12 -8.90 -0.26
N LYS A 41 10.05 -10.22 -0.52
CA LYS A 41 9.17 -10.85 -1.51
C LYS A 41 7.68 -10.90 -1.15
N GLU A 42 7.33 -10.61 0.10
CA GLU A 42 5.96 -10.65 0.66
C GLU A 42 5.60 -9.31 1.33
N LEU A 43 6.35 -8.26 1.04
CA LEU A 43 5.99 -6.92 1.49
C LEU A 43 4.58 -6.59 0.97
N TYR A 44 3.66 -6.24 1.87
CA TYR A 44 2.23 -6.00 1.59
C TYR A 44 1.38 -7.26 1.26
N ALA A 45 1.91 -8.47 1.46
CA ALA A 45 1.14 -9.70 1.39
C ALA A 45 0.81 -10.20 2.81
N ASP A 46 -0.47 -10.16 3.19
CA ASP A 46 -0.92 -10.56 4.53
C ASP A 46 -0.73 -12.06 4.81
N GLY A 47 -0.44 -12.88 3.78
CA GLY A 47 -0.34 -14.33 3.87
C GLY A 47 0.80 -14.89 4.72
N ASP A 48 1.84 -14.09 5.06
CA ASP A 48 2.94 -14.56 5.92
C ASP A 48 2.61 -14.41 7.43
N TYR A 49 1.60 -13.60 7.79
CA TYR A 49 1.18 -13.38 9.18
C TYR A 49 -0.26 -13.79 9.50
N PHE A 50 -1.12 -13.85 8.50
CA PHE A 50 -2.52 -14.23 8.64
C PHE A 50 -2.84 -15.34 7.64
N GLU A 51 -3.65 -16.30 8.08
CA GLU A 51 -4.22 -17.29 7.17
C GLU A 51 -5.19 -16.57 6.22
N VAL A 52 -4.76 -16.32 4.99
CA VAL A 52 -5.62 -15.73 3.95
C VAL A 52 -6.44 -16.84 3.30
N PRO A 53 -7.77 -16.70 3.15
CA PRO A 53 -8.55 -17.65 2.38
C PRO A 53 -8.09 -17.66 0.92
N GLU A 54 -7.71 -18.82 0.37
CA GLU A 54 -7.28 -18.97 -1.03
C GLU A 54 -8.36 -18.53 -2.05
N ASP A 55 -9.62 -18.39 -1.61
CA ASP A 55 -10.79 -18.27 -2.47
C ASP A 55 -11.14 -16.84 -2.94
N PHE A 56 -10.40 -15.81 -2.50
CA PHE A 56 -10.66 -14.44 -2.93
C PHE A 56 -10.32 -14.22 -4.41
N ASP A 57 -9.21 -14.78 -4.92
CA ASP A 57 -8.83 -14.61 -6.33
C ASP A 57 -9.81 -15.34 -7.25
N PHE A 58 -10.32 -16.51 -6.83
CA PHE A 58 -11.33 -17.23 -7.58
C PHE A 58 -12.66 -16.48 -7.60
N THR A 59 -13.18 -16.10 -6.44
CA THR A 59 -14.49 -15.45 -6.33
C THR A 59 -14.49 -14.09 -7.05
N THR A 60 -13.45 -13.27 -6.87
CA THR A 60 -13.31 -11.98 -7.56
C THR A 60 -13.18 -12.14 -9.07
N ARG A 61 -12.38 -13.11 -9.54
CA ARG A 61 -12.19 -13.35 -10.99
C ARG A 61 -13.45 -13.88 -11.66
N ILE A 62 -14.25 -14.70 -10.96
CA ILE A 62 -15.53 -15.20 -11.46
C ILE A 62 -16.57 -14.06 -11.51
N ILE A 63 -16.68 -13.25 -10.45
CA ILE A 63 -17.61 -12.12 -10.41
C ILE A 63 -17.30 -11.11 -11.53
N SER A 64 -16.03 -10.77 -11.75
CA SER A 64 -15.61 -9.86 -12.82
C SER A 64 -15.91 -10.39 -14.23
N LYS A 65 -15.79 -11.72 -14.45
CA LYS A 65 -16.14 -12.32 -15.74
C LYS A 65 -17.64 -12.28 -16.02
N ILE A 66 -18.47 -12.46 -15.00
CA ILE A 66 -19.94 -12.42 -15.13
C ILE A 66 -20.38 -11.01 -15.54
N ASP A 67 -19.86 -9.97 -14.90
CA ASP A 67 -20.18 -8.56 -15.20
C ASP A 67 -19.88 -8.18 -16.66
N HIS A 68 -18.74 -8.64 -17.19
CA HIS A 68 -18.38 -8.40 -18.60
C HIS A 68 -19.27 -9.14 -19.60
N ILE A 69 -19.80 -10.31 -19.25
CA ILE A 69 -20.69 -11.09 -20.13
C ILE A 69 -22.06 -10.40 -20.22
N GLU A 70 -22.61 -9.93 -19.10
CA GLU A 70 -23.89 -9.23 -19.07
C GLU A 70 -23.86 -7.93 -19.89
N LEU A 71 -22.77 -7.16 -19.82
CA LEU A 71 -22.58 -5.94 -20.62
C LEU A 71 -22.43 -6.23 -22.12
N ALA A 72 -21.75 -7.31 -22.50
CA ALA A 72 -21.60 -7.72 -23.90
C ALA A 72 -22.92 -8.22 -24.48
N GLU A 73 -23.69 -9.00 -23.72
CA GLU A 73 -25.02 -9.46 -24.14
C GLU A 73 -25.98 -8.28 -24.34
N HIS A 74 -26.04 -7.34 -23.39
CA HIS A 74 -26.89 -6.16 -23.50
C HIS A 74 -26.53 -5.28 -24.71
N THR A 75 -25.24 -5.16 -25.04
CA THR A 75 -24.75 -4.40 -26.21
C THR A 75 -25.09 -5.09 -27.54
N THR A 76 -25.07 -6.42 -27.58
CA THR A 76 -25.38 -7.19 -28.81
C THR A 76 -26.88 -7.26 -29.09
N LEU A 77 -27.73 -7.31 -28.05
CA LEU A 77 -29.18 -7.26 -28.18
C LEU A 77 -29.65 -5.88 -28.64
N THR A 78 -29.14 -4.80 -28.04
CA THR A 78 -29.48 -3.44 -28.51
C THR A 78 -28.99 -3.16 -29.93
N SER A 79 -27.87 -3.76 -30.37
CA SER A 79 -27.41 -3.64 -31.76
C SER A 79 -28.23 -4.45 -32.76
N LYS A 80 -28.90 -5.53 -32.33
CA LYS A 80 -29.76 -6.36 -33.18
C LYS A 80 -31.16 -5.78 -33.34
N ASP A 81 -31.67 -5.11 -32.31
CA ASP A 81 -32.99 -4.45 -32.36
C ASP A 81 -32.99 -3.12 -33.14
N ASN A 82 -31.80 -2.56 -33.40
CA ASN A 82 -31.61 -1.32 -34.15
C ASN A 82 -31.34 -1.53 -35.66
N HIS A 83 -31.62 -2.72 -36.21
CA HIS A 83 -31.43 -3.03 -37.63
C HIS A 83 -32.67 -3.65 -38.27
#